data_AF-A0A8T5QIV2-F1
#
_entry.id   AF-A0A8T5QIV2-F1
#
_cell.length_a   1.000
_cell.length_b   1.000
_cell.length_c   1.000
_cell.angle_alpha   90.00
_cell.angle_beta   90.00
_cell.angle_gamma   90.00
#
_symmetry.space_group_name_H-M   'P 1'
#
loop_
_entity.id
_entity.type
_entity.pdbx_description
1 polymer ?
#
loop_
_entity_poly.entity_id
_entity_poly.type
_entity_poly.pdbx_seq_one_letter_code
_entity_poly.pdbx_strand_id
1 'polypeptide(L)'
;NIGPKLLFSGKDYFAYNFIDGDFILDFIANKSTKKKDVLDVFKKVFEQMYTIDKLGLNKEEMHHPVKHVIVTKAKKPVLVDFERCKPKKKQHNVTQFSQFTISGRLMHLLERHKLKIDMLSMLNRARKYSERRNRENFERILELLK
;
A
#
# COMPACT_ATOMS: atom_id res chain seq x y z
N ASN A 1 -0.26 12.87 2.28
CA ASN A 1 0.63 12.79 1.09
C ASN A 1 0.74 11.35 0.62
N ILE A 2 0.59 11.16 -0.68
CA ILE A 2 0.66 9.86 -1.37
C ILE A 2 2.11 9.59 -1.80
N GLY A 3 2.72 10.54 -2.51
CA GLY A 3 4.11 10.47 -2.98
C GLY A 3 5.06 11.43 -2.26
N PRO A 4 6.33 11.48 -2.69
CA PRO A 4 7.33 12.38 -2.16
C PRO A 4 7.04 13.85 -2.49
N LYS A 5 7.67 14.76 -1.74
CA LYS A 5 7.61 16.19 -2.01
C LYS A 5 8.49 16.51 -3.24
N LEU A 6 7.86 16.92 -4.33
CA LEU A 6 8.53 17.44 -5.52
C LEU A 6 9.32 18.71 -5.16
N LEU A 7 10.58 18.78 -5.60
CA LEU A 7 11.46 19.94 -5.45
C LEU A 7 11.45 20.80 -6.71
N PHE A 8 11.72 20.18 -7.86
CA PHE A 8 11.68 20.82 -9.18
C PHE A 8 11.54 19.77 -10.27
N SER A 9 11.14 20.19 -11.47
CA SER A 9 11.03 19.34 -12.66
C SER A 9 11.59 20.06 -13.88
N GLY A 10 12.31 19.33 -14.71
CA GLY A 10 12.69 19.73 -16.06
C GLY A 10 11.82 19.04 -17.11
N LYS A 11 12.27 19.09 -18.36
CA LYS A 11 11.56 18.48 -19.50
C LYS A 11 11.42 16.96 -19.36
N ASP A 12 12.51 16.29 -18.96
CA ASP A 12 12.61 14.83 -18.97
C ASP A 12 13.01 14.25 -17.60
N TYR A 13 12.95 15.07 -16.54
CA TYR A 13 13.31 14.64 -15.20
C TYR A 13 12.56 15.42 -14.13
N PHE A 14 12.51 14.86 -12.93
CA PHE A 14 12.05 15.57 -11.74
C PHE A 14 12.89 15.16 -10.53
N ALA A 15 13.05 16.09 -9.60
CA ALA A 15 13.75 15.88 -8.35
C ALA A 15 12.75 16.01 -7.20
N TYR A 16 12.88 15.15 -6.20
CA TYR A 16 12.04 15.15 -5.01
C TYR A 16 12.89 14.88 -3.77
N ASN A 17 12.36 15.18 -2.59
CA ASN A 17 13.06 14.91 -1.34
C ASN A 17 13.47 13.45 -1.24
N PHE A 18 14.76 13.20 -0.98
CA PHE A 18 15.23 11.86 -0.66
C PHE A 18 14.43 11.27 0.51
N ILE A 19 13.92 10.05 0.32
CA ILE A 19 13.11 9.37 1.32
C ILE A 19 14.03 8.43 2.10
N ASP A 20 14.47 8.88 3.27
CA ASP A 20 15.26 8.07 4.19
C ASP A 20 14.36 7.04 4.91
N GLY A 21 14.50 5.77 4.53
CA GLY A 21 13.71 4.67 5.06
C GLY A 21 13.99 3.34 4.36
N ASP A 22 13.30 2.31 4.83
CA ASP A 22 13.42 0.95 4.31
C ASP A 22 12.29 0.63 3.34
N PHE A 23 12.52 -0.26 2.38
CA PHE A 23 11.43 -0.83 1.59
C PHE A 23 10.44 -1.59 2.48
N ILE A 24 9.17 -1.66 2.07
CA ILE A 24 8.10 -2.23 2.91
C ILE A 24 8.38 -3.65 3.41
N LEU A 25 9.00 -4.52 2.60
CA LEU A 25 9.35 -5.86 3.05
C LEU A 25 10.50 -5.86 4.05
N ASP A 26 11.51 -5.02 3.84
CA ASP A 26 12.66 -4.92 4.74
C ASP A 26 12.25 -4.32 6.09
N PHE A 27 11.36 -3.33 6.07
CA PHE A 27 10.72 -2.76 7.26
C PHE A 27 9.98 -3.84 8.08
N ILE A 28 9.16 -4.68 7.43
CA ILE A 28 8.45 -5.78 8.12
C ILE A 28 9.43 -6.90 8.50
N ALA A 29 10.52 -7.06 7.75
CA ALA A 29 11.52 -8.07 8.00
C ALA A 29 12.30 -7.82 9.30
N ASN A 30 12.48 -6.54 9.64
CA ASN A 30 13.27 -6.06 10.77
C ASN A 30 12.70 -6.54 12.12
N LYS A 31 13.57 -7.08 12.99
CA LYS A 31 13.23 -7.60 14.32
C LYS A 31 12.74 -6.52 15.29
N SER A 32 13.14 -5.25 15.10
CA SER A 32 12.68 -4.14 15.94
C SER A 32 11.28 -3.65 15.59
N THR A 33 10.74 -4.05 14.44
CA THR A 33 9.41 -3.64 13.98
C THR A 33 8.34 -4.32 14.82
N LYS A 34 7.41 -3.53 15.37
CA LYS A 34 6.31 -4.06 16.19
C LYS A 34 5.09 -4.35 15.32
N LYS A 35 4.27 -5.33 15.73
CA LYS A 35 2.96 -5.62 15.12
C LYS A 35 2.13 -4.35 14.83
N LYS A 36 2.03 -3.44 15.82
CA LYS A 36 1.28 -2.18 15.68
C LYS A 36 1.82 -1.31 14.53
N ASP A 37 3.13 -1.26 14.35
CA ASP A 37 3.76 -0.45 13.31
C ASP A 37 3.44 -1.01 11.92
N VAL A 38 3.46 -2.33 11.76
CA VAL A 38 3.06 -3.01 10.51
C VAL A 38 1.60 -2.69 10.16
N LEU A 39 0.70 -2.82 11.14
CA LEU A 39 -0.72 -2.50 10.97
C LEU A 39 -0.94 -1.04 10.57
N ASP A 40 -0.28 -0.11 11.25
CA ASP A 40 -0.39 1.32 10.97
C ASP A 40 0.16 1.66 9.58
N VAL A 41 1.26 1.03 9.16
CA VAL A 41 1.81 1.17 7.80
C VAL A 41 0.83 0.64 6.78
N PHE A 42 0.29 -0.57 6.94
CA PHE A 42 -0.69 -1.14 6.02
C PHE A 42 -1.94 -0.26 5.88
N LYS A 43 -2.51 0.22 7.00
CA LYS A 43 -3.65 1.13 6.97
C LYS A 43 -3.35 2.40 6.20
N LYS A 44 -2.18 3.02 6.42
CA LYS A 44 -1.76 4.22 5.68
C LYS A 44 -1.56 3.94 4.19
N VAL A 45 -0.99 2.80 3.79
CA VAL A 45 -0.86 2.43 2.37
C VAL A 45 -2.25 2.21 1.75
N PHE A 46 -3.15 1.51 2.43
CA PHE A 46 -4.53 1.32 1.97
C PHE A 46 -5.28 2.65 1.78
N GLU A 47 -5.15 3.59 2.71
CA GLU A 47 -5.74 4.94 2.58
C GLU A 47 -5.17 5.70 1.36
N GLN A 48 -3.86 5.56 1.11
CA GLN A 48 -3.25 6.11 -0.11
C GLN A 48 -3.82 5.44 -1.37
N MET A 49 -3.98 4.12 -1.39
CA MET A 49 -4.60 3.39 -2.51
C MET A 49 -6.03 3.83 -2.76
N TYR A 50 -6.81 3.97 -1.69
CA TYR A 50 -8.19 4.44 -1.75
C TYR A 50 -8.27 5.86 -2.33
N THR A 51 -7.36 6.73 -1.91
CA THR A 51 -7.26 8.10 -2.46
C THR A 51 -6.96 8.07 -3.96
N ILE A 52 -6.01 7.25 -4.41
CA ILE A 52 -5.68 7.12 -5.84
C ILE A 52 -6.87 6.56 -6.63
N ASP A 53 -7.56 5.53 -6.11
CA ASP A 53 -8.77 4.98 -6.73
C ASP A 53 -9.86 6.05 -6.88
N LYS A 54 -10.06 6.89 -5.85
CA LYS A 54 -11.03 7.99 -5.84
C LYS A 54 -10.69 9.11 -6.83
N LEU A 55 -9.40 9.32 -7.12
CA LEU A 55 -8.92 10.24 -8.17
C LEU A 55 -9.09 9.68 -9.58
N GLY A 56 -9.56 8.44 -9.74
CA GLY A 56 -9.74 7.80 -11.04
C GLY A 56 -8.45 7.24 -11.65
N LEU A 57 -7.38 7.17 -10.85
CA LEU A 57 -6.04 6.80 -11.30
C LEU A 57 -5.72 5.34 -10.95
N ASN A 58 -4.85 4.71 -11.72
CA ASN A 58 -4.27 3.42 -11.38
C ASN A 58 -2.74 3.49 -11.43
N LYS A 59 -2.06 3.11 -10.35
CA LYS A 59 -0.60 3.10 -10.26
C LYS A 59 0.03 1.92 -11.01
N GLU A 60 -0.75 0.85 -11.23
CA GLU A 60 -0.36 -0.39 -11.93
C GLU A 60 0.68 -1.30 -11.21
N GLU A 61 1.32 -0.86 -10.12
CA GLU A 61 2.42 -1.61 -9.45
C GLU A 61 2.09 -2.16 -8.05
N MET A 62 0.83 -2.07 -7.60
CA MET A 62 0.48 -2.35 -6.19
C MET A 62 0.28 -3.83 -5.85
N HIS A 63 0.43 -4.70 -6.85
CA HIS A 63 0.46 -6.15 -6.69
C HIS A 63 1.88 -6.66 -6.35
N HIS A 64 2.91 -5.87 -6.67
CA HIS A 64 4.32 -6.08 -6.28
C HIS A 64 4.94 -4.81 -5.68
N PRO A 65 4.40 -4.25 -4.59
CA PRO A 65 4.78 -2.93 -4.07
C PRO A 65 6.15 -2.90 -3.37
N VAL A 66 6.93 -3.98 -3.44
CA VAL A 66 8.17 -4.19 -2.66
C VAL A 66 9.15 -3.04 -2.81
N LYS A 67 9.35 -2.54 -4.04
CA LYS A 67 10.22 -1.40 -4.34
C LYS A 67 9.47 -0.06 -4.48
N HIS A 68 8.15 -0.09 -4.37
CA HIS A 68 7.28 1.07 -4.63
C HIS A 68 6.71 1.70 -3.36
N VAL A 69 7.02 1.14 -2.18
CA VAL A 69 6.65 1.68 -0.88
C VAL A 69 7.87 1.72 0.02
N ILE A 70 8.28 2.94 0.38
CA ILE A 70 9.35 3.19 1.35
C ILE A 70 8.73 3.61 2.68
N VAL A 71 9.13 2.97 3.76
CA VAL A 71 8.71 3.27 5.12
C VAL A 71 9.81 4.10 5.79
N THR A 72 9.52 5.37 6.01
CA THR A 72 10.45 6.30 6.67
C THR A 72 10.77 5.88 8.10
N LYS A 73 11.86 6.41 8.67
CA LYS A 73 12.20 6.25 10.10
C LYS A 73 11.04 6.62 11.05
N ALA A 74 10.17 7.55 10.64
CA ALA A 74 8.96 7.93 11.36
C ALA A 74 7.75 7.00 11.12
N LYS A 75 7.96 5.82 10.50
CA LYS A 75 6.93 4.81 10.19
C LYS A 75 5.79 5.36 9.33
N LYS A 76 6.14 6.27 8.42
CA LYS A 76 5.22 6.80 7.40
C LYS A 76 5.57 6.14 6.06
N PRO A 77 4.64 5.40 5.44
CA PRO A 77 4.83 4.89 4.09
C PRO A 77 4.69 6.00 3.06
N VAL A 78 5.59 6.01 2.09
CA VAL A 78 5.60 6.92 0.95
C VAL A 78 5.64 6.08 -0.33
N LEU A 79 4.72 6.33 -1.26
CA LEU A 79 4.78 5.67 -2.55
C LEU A 79 5.84 6.34 -3.42
N VAL A 80 6.59 5.52 -4.14
CA VAL A 80 7.54 5.97 -5.15
C VAL A 80 7.19 5.37 -6.50
N ASP A 81 7.78 5.96 -7.54
CA ASP A 81 7.63 5.56 -8.94
C ASP A 81 6.17 5.61 -9.42
N PHE A 82 5.83 6.74 -10.05
CA PHE A 82 4.52 7.00 -10.64
C PHE A 82 4.53 6.94 -12.17
N GLU A 83 5.60 6.42 -12.78
CA GLU A 83 5.79 6.45 -14.25
C GLU A 83 4.61 5.79 -15.00
N ARG A 84 4.10 4.68 -14.45
CA ARG A 84 2.99 3.91 -15.02
C ARG A 84 1.61 4.39 -14.58
N CYS A 85 1.56 5.42 -13.73
CA CYS A 85 0.31 5.92 -13.18
C CYS A 85 -0.51 6.59 -14.28
N LYS A 86 -1.75 6.12 -14.49
CA LYS A 86 -2.61 6.64 -15.55
C LYS A 86 -4.08 6.61 -15.17
N PRO A 87 -4.92 7.45 -15.78
CA PRO A 87 -6.36 7.32 -15.68
C PRO A 87 -6.82 5.94 -16.15
N LYS A 88 -7.78 5.34 -15.45
CA LYS A 88 -8.37 4.05 -15.83
C LYS A 88 -9.84 4.07 -15.49
N LYS A 89 -10.69 3.49 -16.34
CA LYS A 89 -12.14 3.39 -16.06
C LYS A 89 -12.45 2.60 -14.78
N LYS A 90 -11.60 1.62 -14.46
CA LYS A 90 -11.71 0.76 -13.27
C LYS A 90 -10.36 0.73 -12.55
N GLN A 91 -10.31 1.28 -11.34
CA GLN A 91 -9.08 1.35 -10.54
C GLN A 91 -8.97 0.12 -9.66
N HIS A 92 -7.74 -0.33 -9.44
CA HIS A 92 -7.44 -1.60 -8.80
C HIS A 92 -6.40 -1.47 -7.69
N ASN A 93 -6.06 -0.25 -7.26
CA ASN A 93 -4.95 -0.04 -6.33
C ASN A 93 -5.21 -0.73 -4.98
N VAL A 94 -6.41 -0.55 -4.40
CA VAL A 94 -6.81 -1.21 -3.15
C VAL A 94 -6.84 -2.73 -3.32
N THR A 95 -7.43 -3.23 -4.41
CA THR A 95 -7.54 -4.69 -4.64
C THR A 95 -6.18 -5.35 -4.87
N GLN A 96 -5.27 -4.69 -5.59
CA GLN A 96 -3.91 -5.17 -5.82
C GLN A 96 -3.14 -5.21 -4.49
N PHE A 97 -3.26 -4.17 -3.67
CA PHE A 97 -2.61 -4.17 -2.35
C PHE A 97 -3.22 -5.21 -1.41
N SER A 98 -4.55 -5.43 -1.43
CA SER A 98 -5.20 -6.55 -0.73
C SER A 98 -4.60 -7.90 -1.13
N GLN A 99 -4.39 -8.16 -2.43
CA GLN A 99 -3.74 -9.38 -2.89
C GLN A 99 -2.31 -9.51 -2.39
N PHE A 100 -1.54 -8.41 -2.39
CA PHE A 100 -0.19 -8.41 -1.83
C PHE A 100 -0.20 -8.81 -0.35
N THR A 101 -1.13 -8.28 0.47
CA THR A 101 -1.22 -8.59 1.91
C THR A 101 -1.43 -10.08 2.23
N ILE A 102 -1.97 -10.85 1.28
CA ILE A 102 -2.22 -12.29 1.40
C ILE A 102 -1.28 -13.13 0.53
N SER A 103 -0.21 -12.52 0.00
CA SER A 103 0.82 -13.26 -0.72
C SER A 103 1.60 -14.18 0.23
N GLY A 104 1.97 -15.37 -0.23
CA GLY A 104 2.64 -16.38 0.62
C GLY A 104 3.88 -15.86 1.34
N ARG A 105 4.73 -15.12 0.63
CA ARG A 105 5.94 -14.48 1.20
C ARG A 105 5.59 -13.51 2.34
N LEU A 106 4.55 -12.68 2.15
CA LEU A 106 4.19 -11.69 3.16
C LEU A 106 3.49 -12.35 4.35
N MET A 107 2.60 -13.32 4.12
CA MET A 107 1.93 -14.04 5.21
C MET A 107 2.94 -14.70 6.16
N HIS A 108 3.95 -15.38 5.63
CA HIS A 108 5.02 -15.96 6.45
C HIS A 108 5.79 -14.90 7.24
N LEU A 109 6.02 -13.73 6.65
CA LEU A 109 6.69 -12.62 7.33
C LEU A 109 5.85 -12.05 8.49
N LEU A 110 4.52 -11.98 8.29
CA LEU A 110 3.54 -11.50 9.26
C LEU A 110 3.35 -12.46 10.44
N GLU A 111 3.53 -13.78 10.26
CA GLU A 111 3.47 -14.76 11.35
C GLU A 111 4.48 -14.45 12.46
N ARG A 112 5.67 -13.95 12.10
CA ARG A 112 6.70 -13.51 13.05
C ARG A 112 6.24 -12.34 13.92
N HIS A 113 5.27 -11.57 13.45
CA HIS A 113 4.61 -10.47 14.17
C HIS A 113 3.32 -10.91 14.88
N LYS A 114 2.99 -12.21 14.90
CA LYS A 114 1.70 -12.73 15.39
C LYS A 114 0.52 -12.04 14.69
N LEU A 115 0.70 -11.71 13.41
CA LEU A 115 -0.32 -11.13 12.53
C LEU A 115 -0.82 -12.22 11.59
N LYS A 116 -2.14 -12.43 11.58
CA LYS A 116 -2.80 -13.34 10.66
C LYS A 116 -3.90 -12.57 9.94
N ILE A 117 -3.87 -12.60 8.62
CA ILE A 117 -4.90 -12.02 7.77
C ILE A 117 -5.63 -13.19 7.13
N ASP A 118 -6.95 -13.29 7.35
CA ASP A 118 -7.74 -14.34 6.73
C ASP A 118 -7.84 -14.11 5.22
N MET A 119 -7.30 -15.07 4.44
CA MET A 119 -7.18 -14.96 3.00
C MET A 119 -8.55 -14.84 2.33
N LEU A 120 -9.50 -15.71 2.71
CA LEU A 120 -10.84 -15.75 2.12
C LEU A 120 -11.61 -14.46 2.41
N SER A 121 -11.55 -13.96 3.64
CA SER A 121 -12.15 -12.68 4.02
C SER A 121 -11.55 -11.52 3.24
N MET A 122 -10.22 -11.46 3.09
CA MET A 122 -9.56 -10.39 2.33
C MET A 122 -10.01 -10.40 0.86
N LEU A 123 -10.02 -11.58 0.22
CA LEU A 123 -10.49 -11.72 -1.16
C LEU A 123 -11.95 -11.30 -1.32
N ASN A 124 -12.84 -11.75 -0.43
CA ASN A 124 -14.26 -11.41 -0.48
C ASN A 124 -14.51 -9.91 -0.28
N ARG A 125 -13.82 -9.27 0.67
CA ARG A 125 -13.97 -7.82 0.92
C ARG A 125 -13.35 -6.98 -0.20
N ALA A 126 -12.21 -7.39 -0.76
CA ALA A 126 -11.61 -6.76 -1.93
C ALA A 126 -12.53 -6.86 -3.16
N ARG A 127 -13.20 -8.00 -3.37
CA ARG A 127 -14.20 -8.17 -4.43
C ARG A 127 -15.36 -7.20 -4.27
N LYS A 128 -15.98 -7.15 -3.08
CA LYS A 128 -17.08 -6.21 -2.78
C LYS A 128 -16.69 -4.75 -3.00
N TYR A 129 -15.47 -4.36 -2.59
CA TYR A 129 -14.93 -3.04 -2.88
C TYR A 129 -14.78 -2.79 -4.40
N SER A 130 -14.32 -3.78 -5.16
CA SER A 130 -14.16 -3.67 -6.61
C SER A 130 -15.48 -3.51 -7.39
N GLU A 131 -16.57 -4.05 -6.83
CA GLU A 131 -17.95 -3.90 -7.32
C GLU A 131 -18.51 -2.52 -6.94
N ARG A 132 -18.27 -2.06 -5.71
CA ARG A 132 -18.68 -0.74 -5.22
C ARG A 132 -17.58 -0.07 -4.40
N ARG A 133 -16.83 0.86 -5.04
CA ARG A 133 -15.70 1.62 -4.47
C ARG A 133 -16.17 2.77 -3.58
N ASN A 134 -16.79 2.45 -2.45
CA ASN A 134 -17.22 3.43 -1.45
C ASN A 134 -16.41 3.30 -0.15
N ARG A 135 -16.60 4.27 0.76
CA ARG A 135 -15.88 4.31 2.04
C ARG A 135 -16.21 3.09 2.91
N GLU A 136 -17.48 2.70 2.96
CA GLU A 136 -17.95 1.53 3.72
C GLU A 136 -17.22 0.22 3.35
N ASN A 137 -17.15 -0.11 2.06
CA ASN A 137 -16.48 -1.33 1.61
C ASN A 137 -14.96 -1.26 1.81
N PHE A 138 -14.39 -0.06 1.74
CA PHE A 138 -12.98 0.16 2.05
C PHE A 138 -12.68 -0.06 3.54
N GLU A 139 -13.50 0.49 4.44
CA GLU A 139 -13.35 0.31 5.89
C GLU A 139 -13.49 -1.15 6.30
N ARG A 140 -14.39 -1.90 5.66
CA ARG A 140 -14.46 -3.35 5.81
C ARG A 140 -13.13 -4.05 5.52
N ILE A 141 -12.33 -3.60 4.54
CA ILE A 141 -11.00 -4.17 4.30
C ILE A 141 -10.07 -3.87 5.49
N LEU A 142 -10.09 -2.63 6.00
CA LEU A 142 -9.24 -2.22 7.13
C LEU A 142 -9.57 -2.96 8.43
N GLU A 143 -10.81 -3.40 8.62
CA GLU A 143 -11.22 -4.22 9.78
C GLU A 143 -10.47 -5.55 9.89
N LEU A 144 -9.94 -6.07 8.78
CA LEU A 144 -9.12 -7.29 8.76
C LEU A 144 -7.70 -7.06 9.30
N LEU A 145 -7.28 -5.80 9.47
CA LEU A 145 -5.95 -5.41 9.92
C LEU A 145 -5.95 -5.18 11.44
N LYS A 146 -6.07 -6.27 12.23
CA LYS A 146 -6.13 -6.29 13.70
C LYS A 146 -5.06 -7.20 14.34
#